data_AF-A0A7Z7NGI8-F1
#
_entry.id   AF-A0A7Z7NGI8-F1
#
_cell.length_a   1.000
_cell.length_b   1.000
_cell.length_c   1.000
_cell.angle_alpha   90.00
_cell.angle_beta   90.00
_cell.angle_gamma   90.00
#
_symmetry.space_group_name_H-M   'P 1'
#
loop_
_entity.id
_entity.type
_entity.pdbx_description
1 polymer ?
#
loop_
_entity_poly.entity_id
_entity_poly.type
_entity_poly.pdbx_seq_one_letter_code
_entity_poly.pdbx_strand_id
1 'polypeptide(L)'
;MAEKWDRGLAEQMSMPIQLKPAIAAAALALSFWAGWEWRDRSADVATSEQKAGAAIGALAGEQAARAAEHKQAESLADIGAKHEEDRQAAQAVPDAVVADLRNGALKLRDGWASCETQRLAETAAGTRERDAAAERREEFAGAVVRVGRDADDQLRACQAVVRADRE
;
A
#
# COMPACT_ATOMS: atom_id res chain seq x y z
N MET A 1 85.47 -56.97 -1.20
CA MET A 1 84.63 -56.34 -0.14
C MET A 1 83.56 -55.38 -0.68
N ALA A 2 83.59 -54.97 -1.96
CA ALA A 2 82.55 -54.11 -2.57
C ALA A 2 81.22 -54.84 -2.89
N GLU A 3 81.28 -56.15 -3.17
CA GLU A 3 80.13 -56.95 -3.63
C GLU A 3 79.08 -57.29 -2.55
N LYS A 4 79.39 -57.03 -1.28
CA LYS A 4 78.47 -57.28 -0.15
C LYS A 4 77.59 -56.06 0.15
N TRP A 5 78.01 -54.86 -0.28
CA TRP A 5 77.28 -53.61 -0.05
C TRP A 5 76.19 -53.37 -1.11
N ASP A 6 76.38 -53.83 -2.35
CA ASP A 6 75.34 -53.71 -3.41
C ASP A 6 74.13 -54.63 -3.18
N ARG A 7 74.34 -55.80 -2.55
CA ARG A 7 73.22 -56.71 -2.22
C ARG A 7 72.32 -56.15 -1.12
N GLY A 8 72.87 -55.41 -0.16
CA GLY A 8 72.10 -54.83 0.96
C GLY A 8 71.14 -53.72 0.54
N LEU A 9 71.45 -52.96 -0.51
CA LEU A 9 70.59 -51.91 -1.04
C LEU A 9 69.50 -52.44 -1.99
N ALA A 10 69.76 -53.54 -2.70
CA ALA A 10 68.79 -54.18 -3.60
C ALA A 10 67.70 -54.98 -2.84
N GLU A 11 68.01 -55.49 -1.64
CA GLU A 11 67.05 -56.23 -0.80
C GLU A 11 66.11 -55.32 0.01
N GLN A 12 66.45 -54.04 0.19
CA GLN A 12 65.72 -53.16 1.12
C GLN A 12 64.51 -52.44 0.50
N MET A 13 64.26 -52.59 -0.79
CA MET A 13 63.13 -51.95 -1.46
C MET A 13 62.37 -52.86 -2.43
N SER A 14 62.48 -54.19 -2.25
CA SER A 14 61.54 -55.15 -2.82
C SER A 14 60.24 -55.08 -2.03
N MET A 15 59.47 -54.05 -2.33
CA MET A 15 58.12 -53.86 -1.83
C MET A 15 57.32 -55.14 -2.13
N PRO A 16 56.74 -55.83 -1.12
CA PRO A 16 56.11 -57.12 -1.34
C PRO A 16 55.05 -56.96 -2.42
N ILE A 17 54.95 -57.93 -3.33
CA ILE A 17 54.10 -57.85 -4.55
C ILE A 17 52.64 -57.50 -4.21
N GLN A 18 52.20 -57.79 -2.99
CA GLN A 18 50.88 -57.48 -2.43
C GLN A 18 50.69 -56.02 -1.94
N LEU A 19 51.76 -55.27 -1.69
CA LEU A 19 51.69 -53.89 -1.16
C LEU A 19 51.37 -52.86 -2.26
N LYS A 20 51.86 -53.09 -3.48
CA LYS A 20 51.58 -52.25 -4.66
C LYS A 20 50.07 -52.19 -4.99
N PRO A 21 49.34 -53.32 -5.10
CA PRO A 21 47.90 -53.27 -5.35
C PRO A 21 47.13 -52.71 -4.16
N ALA A 22 47.58 -52.92 -2.91
CA ALA A 22 46.94 -52.34 -1.73
C ALA A 22 47.00 -50.81 -1.72
N ILE A 23 48.15 -50.23 -2.07
CA ILE A 23 48.30 -48.77 -2.18
C ILE A 23 47.46 -48.23 -3.33
N ALA A 24 47.43 -48.92 -4.48
CA ALA A 24 46.58 -48.52 -5.60
C ALA A 24 45.09 -48.53 -5.22
N ALA A 25 44.63 -49.57 -4.52
CA ALA A 25 43.26 -49.66 -4.02
C ALA A 25 42.94 -48.56 -3.00
N ALA A 26 43.86 -48.27 -2.07
CA ALA A 26 43.70 -47.19 -1.11
C ALA A 26 43.64 -45.81 -1.79
N ALA A 27 44.49 -45.56 -2.78
CA ALA A 27 44.48 -44.33 -3.56
C ALA A 27 43.17 -44.15 -4.31
N LEU A 28 42.66 -45.22 -4.96
CA LEU A 28 41.36 -45.19 -5.64
C LEU A 28 40.21 -44.93 -4.67
N ALA A 29 40.21 -45.57 -3.49
CA ALA A 29 39.19 -45.35 -2.47
C ALA A 29 39.21 -43.90 -1.94
N LEU A 30 40.39 -43.34 -1.70
CA LEU A 30 40.54 -41.95 -1.28
C LEU A 30 40.11 -40.96 -2.36
N SER A 31 40.49 -41.19 -3.62
CA SER A 31 40.05 -40.36 -4.75
C SER A 31 38.53 -40.41 -4.95
N PHE A 32 37.94 -41.60 -4.81
CA PHE A 32 36.48 -41.75 -4.88
C PHE A 32 35.77 -41.02 -3.73
N TRP A 33 36.26 -41.19 -2.49
CA TRP A 33 35.69 -40.51 -1.32
C TRP A 33 35.80 -38.98 -1.42
N ALA A 34 36.98 -38.46 -1.81
CA ALA A 34 37.17 -37.03 -2.02
C ALA A 34 36.30 -36.47 -3.15
N GLY A 35 36.15 -37.20 -4.25
CA GLY A 35 35.26 -36.81 -5.34
C GLY A 35 33.77 -36.82 -4.94
N TRP A 36 33.37 -37.79 -4.11
CA TRP A 36 32.01 -37.86 -3.57
C TRP A 36 31.71 -36.69 -2.63
N GLU A 37 32.59 -36.42 -1.67
CA GLU A 37 32.47 -35.30 -0.72
C GLU A 37 32.43 -33.96 -1.45
N TRP A 38 33.27 -33.77 -2.47
CA TRP A 38 33.24 -32.56 -3.28
C TRP A 38 31.91 -32.38 -4.02
N ARG A 39 31.35 -33.48 -4.56
CA ARG A 39 30.06 -33.46 -5.25
C ARG A 39 28.92 -33.13 -4.30
N ASP A 40 28.94 -33.68 -3.09
CA ASP A 40 27.95 -33.41 -2.04
C ASP A 40 27.99 -31.95 -1.59
N ARG A 41 29.19 -31.45 -1.27
CA ARG A 41 29.40 -30.04 -0.92
C ARG A 41 28.99 -29.09 -2.04
N SER A 42 29.25 -29.46 -3.30
CA SER A 42 28.82 -28.67 -4.45
C SER A 42 27.29 -28.65 -4.60
N ALA A 43 26.62 -29.77 -4.32
CA ALA A 43 25.16 -29.86 -4.32
C ALA A 43 24.53 -29.05 -3.18
N ASP A 44 25.14 -29.04 -1.99
CA ASP A 44 24.73 -28.22 -0.87
C ASP A 44 24.87 -26.73 -1.16
N VAL A 45 25.98 -26.31 -1.77
CA VAL A 45 26.19 -24.91 -2.20
C VAL A 45 25.13 -24.51 -3.22
N ALA A 46 24.92 -25.31 -4.26
CA ALA A 46 23.88 -25.02 -5.26
C ALA A 46 22.47 -24.93 -4.64
N THR A 47 22.16 -25.81 -3.69
CA THR A 47 20.89 -25.78 -2.94
C THR A 47 20.79 -24.52 -2.09
N SER A 48 21.87 -24.10 -1.45
CA SER A 48 21.92 -22.90 -0.62
C SER A 48 21.75 -21.62 -1.44
N GLU A 49 22.38 -21.54 -2.61
CA GLU A 49 22.23 -20.42 -3.54
C GLU A 49 20.81 -20.36 -4.09
N GLN A 50 20.22 -21.51 -4.42
CA GLN A 50 18.81 -21.58 -4.85
C GLN A 50 17.87 -21.10 -3.75
N LYS A 51 18.07 -21.54 -2.49
CA LYS A 51 17.27 -21.08 -1.34
C LYS A 51 17.45 -19.59 -1.08
N ALA A 52 18.68 -19.08 -1.17
CA ALA A 52 18.97 -17.66 -1.01
C ALA A 52 18.30 -16.82 -2.12
N GLY A 53 18.39 -17.27 -3.38
CA GLY A 53 17.71 -16.63 -4.50
C GLY A 53 16.19 -16.62 -4.34
N ALA A 54 15.60 -17.73 -3.89
CA ALA A 54 14.17 -17.81 -3.59
C ALA A 54 13.77 -16.86 -2.45
N ALA A 55 14.57 -16.78 -1.38
CA ALA A 55 14.33 -15.88 -0.25
C ALA A 55 14.45 -14.39 -0.67
N ILE A 56 15.44 -14.04 -1.48
CA ILE A 56 15.60 -12.69 -2.04
C ILE A 56 14.42 -12.35 -2.94
N GLY A 57 13.98 -13.29 -3.79
CA GLY A 57 12.80 -13.11 -4.64
C GLY A 57 11.52 -12.88 -3.82
N ALA A 58 11.32 -13.66 -2.76
CA ALA A 58 10.19 -13.48 -1.85
C ALA A 58 10.26 -12.11 -1.14
N LEU A 59 11.42 -11.70 -0.64
CA LEU A 59 11.62 -10.40 -0.01
C LEU A 59 11.35 -9.24 -0.99
N ALA A 60 11.83 -9.34 -2.23
CA ALA A 60 11.58 -8.34 -3.26
C ALA A 60 10.08 -8.23 -3.59
N GLY A 61 9.39 -9.38 -3.66
CA GLY A 61 7.93 -9.42 -3.83
C GLY A 61 7.18 -8.76 -2.67
N GLU A 62 7.55 -9.06 -1.43
CA GLU A 62 6.97 -8.42 -0.25
C GLU A 62 7.23 -6.91 -0.22
N GLN A 63 8.44 -6.47 -0.54
CA GLN A 63 8.79 -5.05 -0.59
C GLN A 63 8.01 -4.31 -1.67
N ALA A 64 7.85 -4.92 -2.85
CA ALA A 64 7.02 -4.37 -3.92
C ALA A 64 5.55 -4.24 -3.51
N ALA A 65 5.00 -5.26 -2.85
CA ALA A 65 3.64 -5.22 -2.31
C ALA A 65 3.47 -4.11 -1.28
N ARG A 66 4.36 -4.01 -0.29
CA ARG A 66 4.32 -2.94 0.72
C ARG A 66 4.46 -1.56 0.10
N ALA A 67 5.32 -1.39 -0.90
CA ALA A 67 5.47 -0.11 -1.60
C ALA A 67 4.18 0.30 -2.33
N ALA A 68 3.49 -0.67 -2.96
CA ALA A 68 2.19 -0.43 -3.58
C ALA A 68 1.12 -0.06 -2.54
N GLU A 69 1.06 -0.79 -1.41
CA GLU A 69 0.17 -0.48 -0.29
C GLU A 69 0.43 0.91 0.29
N HIS A 70 1.69 1.30 0.47
CA HIS A 70 2.05 2.63 0.96
C HIS A 70 1.62 3.73 -0.01
N LYS A 71 1.84 3.55 -1.31
CA LYS A 71 1.42 4.52 -2.33
C LYS A 71 -0.12 4.65 -2.37
N GLN A 72 -0.84 3.53 -2.24
CA GLN A 72 -2.29 3.54 -2.17
C GLN A 72 -2.78 4.24 -0.90
N ALA A 73 -2.16 3.96 0.25
CA ALA A 73 -2.49 4.60 1.51
C ALA A 73 -2.24 6.12 1.48
N GLU A 74 -1.14 6.57 0.87
CA GLU A 74 -0.83 7.99 0.66
C GLU A 74 -1.90 8.67 -0.20
N SER A 75 -2.29 8.06 -1.33
CA SER A 75 -3.35 8.59 -2.18
C SER A 75 -4.69 8.72 -1.45
N LEU A 76 -5.07 7.72 -0.64
CA LEU A 76 -6.29 7.78 0.17
C LEU A 76 -6.20 8.85 1.27
N ALA A 77 -5.03 9.03 1.88
CA ALA A 77 -4.81 10.08 2.87
C ALA A 77 -4.95 11.48 2.25
N ASP A 78 -4.39 11.69 1.06
CA ASP A 78 -4.50 12.97 0.33
C ASP A 78 -5.95 13.28 -0.05
N ILE A 79 -6.71 12.28 -0.52
CA ILE A 79 -8.15 12.45 -0.81
C ILE A 79 -8.91 12.82 0.46
N GLY A 80 -8.61 12.18 1.59
CA GLY A 80 -9.21 12.48 2.88
C GLY A 80 -8.91 13.91 3.35
N ALA A 81 -7.64 14.33 3.26
CA ALA A 81 -7.21 15.68 3.58
C ALA A 81 -7.92 16.73 2.71
N LYS A 82 -8.01 16.46 1.40
CA LYS A 82 -8.67 17.36 0.46
C LYS A 82 -10.18 17.48 0.72
N HIS A 83 -10.82 16.36 1.06
CA HIS A 83 -12.23 16.35 1.43
C HIS A 83 -12.51 17.19 2.69
N GLU A 84 -11.64 17.12 3.69
CA GLU A 84 -11.78 17.93 4.90
C GLU A 84 -11.59 19.43 4.62
N GLU A 85 -10.58 19.78 3.82
CA GLU A 85 -10.36 21.16 3.37
C GLU A 85 -11.58 21.70 2.61
N ASP A 86 -12.09 20.94 1.64
CA ASP A 86 -13.25 21.33 0.84
C ASP A 86 -14.50 21.49 1.72
N ARG A 87 -14.70 20.62 2.73
CA ARG A 87 -15.82 20.73 3.67
C ARG A 87 -15.76 21.99 4.52
N GLN A 88 -14.58 22.41 4.95
CA GLN A 88 -14.40 23.66 5.69
C GLN A 88 -14.69 24.88 4.79
N ALA A 89 -14.17 24.87 3.56
CA ALA A 89 -14.42 25.93 2.59
C ALA A 89 -15.90 26.01 2.16
N ALA A 90 -16.60 24.88 2.12
CA ALA A 90 -18.01 24.78 1.74
C ALA A 90 -18.95 25.59 2.63
N GLN A 91 -18.60 25.85 3.89
CA GLN A 91 -19.45 26.61 4.82
C GLN A 91 -19.67 28.07 4.40
N ALA A 92 -18.74 28.67 3.65
CA ALA A 92 -18.86 30.05 3.20
C ALA A 92 -20.01 30.27 2.21
N VAL A 93 -20.36 29.24 1.42
CA VAL A 93 -21.41 29.33 0.38
C VAL A 93 -22.82 29.49 0.98
N PRO A 94 -23.30 28.62 1.88
CA PRO A 94 -24.63 28.78 2.49
C PRO A 94 -24.72 30.07 3.31
N ASP A 95 -23.64 30.49 3.98
CA ASP A 95 -23.62 31.73 4.76
C ASP A 95 -23.73 32.96 3.85
N ALA A 96 -23.05 32.95 2.70
CA ALA A 96 -23.20 33.98 1.67
C ALA A 96 -24.62 34.02 1.10
N VAL A 97 -25.25 32.87 0.86
CA VAL A 97 -26.65 32.80 0.40
C VAL A 97 -27.62 33.43 1.41
N VAL A 98 -27.46 33.14 2.72
CA VAL A 98 -28.29 33.77 3.77
C VAL A 98 -28.08 35.28 3.78
N ALA A 99 -26.83 35.74 3.72
CA ALA A 99 -26.51 37.17 3.69
C ALA A 99 -27.11 37.88 2.46
N ASP A 100 -27.02 37.26 1.29
CA ASP A 100 -27.54 37.80 0.04
C ASP A 100 -29.08 37.78 -0.04
N LEU A 101 -29.73 36.84 0.65
CA LEU A 101 -31.18 36.88 0.82
C LEU A 101 -31.60 38.04 1.74
N ARG A 102 -30.86 38.26 2.85
CA ARG A 102 -31.12 39.35 3.81
C ARG A 102 -30.93 40.74 3.22
N ASN A 103 -29.89 40.91 2.41
CA ASN A 103 -29.59 42.19 1.77
C ASN A 103 -30.39 42.40 0.46
N GLY A 104 -31.14 41.39 0.02
CA GLY A 104 -32.00 41.43 -1.16
C GLY A 104 -31.27 41.27 -2.51
N ALA A 105 -29.98 40.93 -2.51
CA ALA A 105 -29.22 40.58 -3.72
C ALA A 105 -29.71 39.28 -4.36
N LEU A 106 -30.19 38.33 -3.54
CA LEU A 106 -30.89 37.13 -3.98
C LEU A 106 -32.38 37.19 -3.62
N LYS A 107 -33.20 36.51 -4.43
CA LYS A 107 -34.64 36.33 -4.17
C LYS A 107 -35.00 34.86 -4.32
N LEU A 108 -35.74 34.33 -3.34
CA LEU A 108 -36.31 33.00 -3.42
C LEU A 108 -37.40 32.97 -4.49
N ARG A 109 -37.47 31.85 -5.23
CA ARG A 109 -38.52 31.62 -6.23
C ARG A 109 -39.88 31.46 -5.54
N ASP A 110 -40.96 31.91 -6.19
CA ASP A 110 -42.30 32.01 -5.58
C ASP A 110 -42.81 30.72 -4.92
N GLY A 111 -42.50 29.54 -5.47
CA GLY A 111 -42.89 28.24 -4.89
C GLY A 111 -42.22 27.89 -3.56
N TRP A 112 -41.09 28.54 -3.23
CA TRP A 112 -40.44 28.43 -1.92
C TRP A 112 -40.98 29.47 -0.94
N ALA A 113 -41.37 30.64 -1.45
CA ALA A 113 -42.05 31.63 -0.65
C ALA A 113 -43.43 31.13 -0.17
N SER A 114 -44.12 30.30 -0.97
CA SER A 114 -45.49 29.83 -0.71
C SER A 114 -45.65 28.88 0.48
N CYS A 115 -44.72 27.93 0.69
CA CYS A 115 -44.88 26.90 1.73
C CYS A 115 -44.99 27.48 3.16
N GLU A 116 -44.26 28.56 3.45
CA GLU A 116 -44.35 29.25 4.75
C GLU A 116 -45.37 30.39 4.75
N THR A 117 -45.67 31.03 3.60
CA THR A 117 -46.77 32.02 3.54
C THR A 117 -48.14 31.38 3.68
N GLN A 118 -48.32 30.11 3.31
CA GLN A 118 -49.55 29.37 3.60
C GLN A 118 -49.76 29.19 5.11
N ARG A 119 -48.68 28.92 5.87
CA ARG A 119 -48.72 28.87 7.35
C ARG A 119 -48.97 30.25 7.98
N LEU A 120 -48.42 31.33 7.39
CA LEU A 120 -48.71 32.71 7.80
C LEU A 120 -50.17 33.11 7.54
N ALA A 121 -50.80 32.60 6.49
CA ALA A 121 -52.22 32.83 6.24
C ALA A 121 -53.11 32.15 7.31
N GLU A 122 -52.65 31.03 7.88
CA GLU A 122 -53.28 30.37 9.03
C GLU A 122 -52.99 31.09 10.37
N THR A 123 -51.90 31.86 10.47
CA THR A 123 -51.50 32.61 11.67
C THR A 123 -51.37 34.10 11.36
N ALA A 124 -52.53 34.78 11.30
CA ALA A 124 -52.61 36.23 11.08
C ALA A 124 -52.09 37.00 12.31
N ALA A 125 -50.78 37.08 12.44
CA ALA A 125 -50.13 37.70 13.57
C ALA A 125 -49.20 38.85 13.15
N GLY A 126 -48.94 39.75 14.11
CA GLY A 126 -48.41 41.09 13.86
C GLY A 126 -47.04 41.14 13.19
N THR A 127 -46.57 42.36 12.93
CA THR A 127 -45.30 42.67 12.22
C THR A 127 -44.11 41.83 12.66
N ARG A 128 -43.93 41.58 13.97
CA ARG A 128 -42.82 40.76 14.51
C ARG A 128 -42.84 39.31 14.05
N GLU A 129 -44.02 38.71 13.87
CA GLU A 129 -44.12 37.30 13.47
C GLU A 129 -43.83 37.13 11.97
N ARG A 130 -44.11 38.17 11.18
CA ARG A 130 -43.72 38.23 9.76
C ARG A 130 -42.22 38.33 9.58
N ASP A 131 -41.55 39.15 10.39
CA ASP A 131 -40.09 39.29 10.36
C ASP A 131 -39.41 37.97 10.78
N ALA A 132 -39.87 37.35 11.86
CA ALA A 132 -39.36 36.04 12.30
C ALA A 132 -39.61 34.92 11.26
N ALA A 133 -40.71 34.99 10.50
CA ALA A 133 -40.96 34.05 9.40
C ALA A 133 -40.07 34.32 8.18
N ALA A 134 -39.70 35.58 7.91
CA ALA A 134 -38.73 35.91 6.86
C ALA A 134 -37.34 35.36 7.20
N GLU A 135 -36.87 35.57 8.43
CA GLU A 135 -35.59 35.06 8.90
C GLU A 135 -35.49 33.52 8.79
N ARG A 136 -36.55 32.80 9.22
CA ARG A 136 -36.60 31.33 9.09
C ARG A 136 -36.51 30.85 7.64
N ARG A 137 -37.05 31.60 6.67
CA ARG A 137 -36.97 31.24 5.24
C ARG A 137 -35.56 31.36 4.70
N GLU A 138 -34.86 32.42 5.09
CA GLU A 138 -33.47 32.66 4.69
C GLU A 138 -32.56 31.57 5.27
N GLU A 139 -32.71 31.27 6.57
CA GLU A 139 -31.96 30.21 7.24
C GLU A 139 -32.23 28.83 6.62
N PHE A 140 -33.50 28.52 6.31
CA PHE A 140 -33.84 27.25 5.66
C PHE A 140 -33.25 27.14 4.25
N ALA A 141 -33.26 28.21 3.46
CA ALA A 141 -32.62 28.23 2.16
C ALA A 141 -31.11 27.98 2.26
N GLY A 142 -30.44 28.62 3.22
CA GLY A 142 -29.04 28.36 3.54
C GLY A 142 -28.79 26.91 3.94
N ALA A 143 -29.66 26.31 4.76
CA ALA A 143 -29.56 24.91 5.16
C ALA A 143 -29.68 23.94 3.97
N VAL A 144 -30.59 24.20 3.03
CA VAL A 144 -30.74 23.37 1.82
C VAL A 144 -29.52 23.46 0.92
N VAL A 145 -28.98 24.68 0.71
CA VAL A 145 -27.75 24.88 -0.06
C VAL A 145 -26.57 24.15 0.60
N ARG A 146 -26.47 24.19 1.93
CA ARG A 146 -25.46 23.45 2.71
C ARG A 146 -25.55 21.95 2.44
N VAL A 147 -26.74 21.35 2.55
CA VAL A 147 -26.95 19.92 2.29
C VAL A 147 -26.55 19.54 0.86
N GLY A 148 -26.93 20.35 -0.13
CA GLY A 148 -26.54 20.10 -1.53
C GLY A 148 -25.03 20.16 -1.71
N ARG A 149 -24.37 21.15 -1.11
CA ARG A 149 -22.92 21.31 -1.18
C ARG A 149 -22.18 20.15 -0.50
N ASP A 150 -22.63 19.74 0.69
CA ASP A 150 -22.07 18.60 1.42
C ASP A 150 -22.19 17.31 0.60
N ALA A 151 -23.33 17.09 -0.06
CA ALA A 151 -23.55 15.94 -0.92
C ALA A 151 -22.61 15.94 -2.15
N ASP A 152 -22.44 17.09 -2.80
CA ASP A 152 -21.51 17.23 -3.94
C ASP A 152 -20.06 17.00 -3.52
N ASP A 153 -19.65 17.50 -2.35
CA ASP A 153 -18.29 17.32 -1.84
C ASP A 153 -18.03 15.86 -1.40
N GLN A 154 -19.02 15.18 -0.82
CA GLN A 154 -18.97 13.73 -0.57
C GLN A 154 -18.87 12.93 -1.88
N LEU A 155 -19.69 13.26 -2.88
CA LEU A 155 -19.66 12.57 -4.17
C LEU A 155 -18.31 12.76 -4.87
N ARG A 156 -17.73 13.96 -4.82
CA ARG A 156 -16.41 14.25 -5.37
C ARG A 156 -15.33 13.40 -4.71
N ALA A 157 -15.37 13.27 -3.38
CA ALA A 157 -14.44 12.44 -2.62
C ALA A 157 -14.57 10.95 -2.99
N CYS A 158 -15.80 10.41 -3.05
CA CYS A 158 -16.06 9.03 -3.49
C CYS A 158 -15.53 8.78 -4.91
N GLN A 159 -15.76 9.70 -5.84
CA GLN A 159 -15.24 9.59 -7.20
C GLN A 159 -13.71 9.66 -7.26
N ALA A 160 -13.08 10.42 -6.36
CA ALA A 160 -11.62 10.47 -6.27
C ALA A 160 -11.04 9.12 -5.82
N VAL A 161 -11.66 8.47 -4.83
CA VAL A 161 -11.28 7.12 -4.40
C VAL A 161 -11.40 6.12 -5.55
N VAL A 162 -12.53 6.14 -6.30
CA VAL A 162 -12.73 5.24 -7.45
C VAL A 162 -11.73 5.49 -8.56
N ARG A 163 -11.27 6.74 -8.77
CA ARG A 163 -10.20 7.03 -9.73
C ARG A 163 -8.87 6.48 -9.26
N ALA A 164 -8.50 6.72 -8.00
CA ALA A 164 -7.25 6.23 -7.42
C ALA A 164 -7.16 4.70 -7.40
N ASP A 165 -8.29 3.99 -7.25
CA ASP A 165 -8.36 2.53 -7.31
C ASP A 165 -8.15 1.96 -8.73
N ARG A 166 -8.39 2.76 -9.77
CA ARG A 166 -8.33 2.33 -11.18
C ARG A 166 -7.02 2.66 -11.88
N GLU A 167 -6.13 3.40 -11.23
CA GLU A 167 -4.78 3.74 -11.71
C GLU A 167 -3.74 2.70 -11.29
#